data_AF-A0A2N2BQQ6-F1
#
_entry.id   AF-A0A2N2BQQ6-F1
#
_cell.length_a   1.000
_cell.length_b   1.000
_cell.length_c   1.000
_cell.angle_alpha   90.00
_cell.angle_beta   90.00
_cell.angle_gamma   90.00
#
_symmetry.space_group_name_H-M   'P 1'
#
loop_
_entity.id
_entity.type
_entity.pdbx_description
1 polymer ?
#
loop_
_entity_poly.entity_id
_entity_poly.type
_entity_poly.pdbx_seq_one_letter_code
_entity_poly.pdbx_strand_id
1 'polypeptide(L)'
;MIEKANDIQNRIQTFNPEVIFLYSCICRRFLLQSEVDLETSPFESIAPTSGFYTYGEIYSQGKYVMLLNATMVAVSMKEWDGKKLAEGVDNQIEKPKSLDPFTSQHTRIISRLVNFIGVVTDELEEANTEARRLAERDYLTQAYNRMKAHEFMKDEIKRSERYGLQFSIIMLDMDYFKKVNDTYGHNLGDEILVQLVRLISLEIRTIDMLSRWGGEEFLIIMPMTDRDGAKITAERIRTIVEQTQFTKGLSQTCSFGVAAYKKGRNHGGINRSG
;
A
#
# COMPACT_ATOMS: atom_id res chain seq x y z
N MET A 1 -14.82 20.90 -9.54
CA MET A 1 -16.06 20.32 -8.96
C MET A 1 -17.21 20.47 -9.94
N ILE A 2 -17.48 21.69 -10.43
CA ILE A 2 -18.52 21.98 -11.45
C ILE A 2 -18.29 21.26 -12.79
N GLU A 3 -17.06 21.22 -13.33
CA GLU A 3 -16.79 20.48 -14.59
C GLU A 3 -17.05 18.96 -14.49
N LYS A 4 -16.69 18.34 -13.35
CA LYS A 4 -17.01 16.93 -13.08
C LYS A 4 -18.52 16.72 -12.90
N ALA A 5 -19.23 17.69 -12.33
CA ALA A 5 -20.69 17.65 -12.20
C ALA A 5 -21.37 17.68 -13.58
N ASN A 6 -20.88 18.51 -14.51
CA ASN A 6 -21.40 18.56 -15.88
C ASN A 6 -21.19 17.22 -16.64
N ASP A 7 -20.03 16.58 -16.48
CA ASP A 7 -19.77 15.27 -17.10
C ASP A 7 -20.66 14.16 -16.52
N ILE A 8 -20.85 14.15 -15.20
CA ILE A 8 -21.78 13.24 -14.52
C ILE A 8 -23.22 13.49 -14.98
N GLN A 9 -23.63 14.76 -15.11
CA GLN A 9 -24.95 15.15 -15.58
C GLN A 9 -25.21 14.65 -17.01
N ASN A 10 -24.24 14.81 -17.91
CA ASN A 10 -24.33 14.31 -19.28
C ASN A 10 -24.48 12.78 -19.33
N ARG A 11 -23.73 12.06 -18.48
CA ARG A 11 -23.83 10.59 -18.39
C ARG A 11 -25.20 10.13 -17.88
N ILE A 12 -25.77 10.84 -16.90
CA ILE A 12 -27.08 10.53 -16.33
C ILE A 12 -28.21 10.89 -17.30
N GLN A 13 -28.12 12.02 -18.00
CA GLN A 13 -29.07 12.36 -19.06
C GLN A 13 -29.07 11.30 -20.17
N THR A 14 -27.89 10.82 -20.57
CA THR A 14 -27.75 9.74 -21.57
C THR A 14 -28.36 8.44 -21.08
N PHE A 15 -28.23 8.12 -19.78
CA PHE A 15 -28.86 6.95 -19.17
C PHE A 15 -30.40 7.03 -19.16
N ASN A 16 -30.96 8.25 -19.20
CA ASN A 16 -32.40 8.54 -19.18
C ASN A 16 -33.15 7.84 -18.03
N PRO A 17 -32.83 8.17 -16.76
CA PRO A 17 -33.44 7.54 -15.60
C PRO A 17 -34.90 7.95 -15.41
N GLU A 18 -35.63 7.08 -14.71
CA GLU A 18 -36.98 7.31 -14.20
C GLU A 18 -36.94 7.91 -12.79
N VAL A 19 -35.91 7.58 -12.00
CA VAL A 19 -35.68 8.12 -10.66
C VAL A 19 -34.19 8.27 -10.37
N ILE A 20 -33.84 9.29 -9.59
CA ILE A 20 -32.48 9.54 -9.12
C ILE A 20 -32.49 9.60 -7.59
N PHE A 21 -31.62 8.83 -6.94
CA PHE A 21 -31.35 8.93 -5.52
C PHE A 21 -30.02 9.64 -5.26
N LEU A 22 -30.04 10.70 -4.44
CA LEU A 22 -28.86 11.45 -4.05
C LEU A 22 -28.50 11.19 -2.59
N TYR A 23 -27.29 10.72 -2.34
CA TYR A 23 -26.72 10.54 -1.01
C TYR A 23 -25.52 11.48 -0.89
N SER A 24 -25.63 12.51 -0.07
CA SER A 24 -24.61 13.56 0.02
C SER A 24 -24.03 13.63 1.42
N CYS A 25 -22.71 13.67 1.55
CA CYS A 25 -22.06 13.84 2.84
C CYS A 25 -22.52 15.14 3.53
N ILE A 26 -22.88 15.09 4.81
CA ILE A 26 -23.31 16.25 5.58
C ILE A 26 -22.22 17.34 5.63
N CYS A 27 -20.94 16.95 5.60
CA CYS A 27 -19.83 17.89 5.48
C CYS A 27 -19.97 18.74 4.22
N ARG A 28 -20.44 18.16 3.10
CA ARG A 28 -20.67 18.87 1.84
C ARG A 28 -21.78 19.93 1.97
N ARG A 29 -22.85 19.62 2.70
CA ARG A 29 -23.90 20.60 3.04
C ARG A 29 -23.38 21.71 3.95
N PHE A 30 -22.57 21.39 4.96
CA PHE A 30 -21.96 22.41 5.82
C PHE A 30 -20.99 23.32 5.05
N LEU A 31 -20.28 22.75 4.07
CA LEU A 31 -19.33 23.48 3.22
C LEU A 31 -20.01 24.39 2.20
N LEU A 32 -21.08 23.90 1.55
CA LEU A 32 -21.80 24.63 0.51
C LEU A 32 -22.90 25.54 1.08
N GLN A 33 -23.36 25.28 2.31
CA GLN A 33 -24.45 26.01 2.97
C GLN A 33 -25.69 26.14 2.05
N SER A 34 -26.06 27.37 1.68
CA SER A 34 -27.18 27.67 0.78
C SER A 34 -26.90 27.35 -0.69
N GLU A 35 -25.66 27.04 -1.05
CA GLU A 35 -25.26 26.67 -2.42
C GLU A 35 -25.39 25.17 -2.67
N VAL A 36 -25.78 24.36 -1.68
CA VAL A 36 -25.93 22.90 -1.86
C VAL A 36 -26.97 22.57 -2.95
N ASP A 37 -27.99 23.43 -3.05
CA ASP A 37 -29.06 23.29 -4.03
C ASP A 37 -28.55 23.46 -5.46
N LEU A 38 -27.45 24.21 -5.68
CA LEU A 38 -26.82 24.35 -6.99
C LEU A 38 -26.20 23.04 -7.49
N GLU A 39 -25.87 22.11 -6.60
CA GLU A 39 -25.37 20.79 -6.96
C GLU A 39 -26.48 19.76 -7.11
N THR A 40 -27.60 19.88 -6.38
CA THR A 40 -28.70 18.90 -6.40
C THR A 40 -29.80 19.25 -7.41
N SER A 41 -30.10 20.53 -7.61
CA SER A 41 -31.14 20.99 -8.55
C SER A 41 -30.94 20.56 -10.00
N PRO A 42 -29.69 20.41 -10.53
CA PRO A 42 -29.50 19.92 -11.90
C PRO A 42 -30.05 18.50 -12.11
N PHE A 43 -30.11 17.66 -11.08
CA PHE A 43 -30.64 16.30 -11.17
C PHE A 43 -32.17 16.26 -11.22
N GLU A 44 -32.83 17.19 -10.51
CA GLU A 44 -34.29 17.35 -10.54
C GLU A 44 -34.81 17.69 -11.93
N SER A 45 -34.00 18.36 -12.75
CA SER A 45 -34.32 18.63 -14.16
C SER A 45 -34.31 17.39 -15.05
N ILE A 46 -33.71 16.29 -14.60
CA ILE A 46 -33.58 15.04 -15.37
C ILE A 46 -34.71 14.09 -15.04
N ALA A 47 -34.96 13.82 -13.75
CA ALA A 47 -35.97 12.88 -13.27
C ALA A 47 -36.35 13.23 -11.81
N PRO A 48 -37.51 12.74 -11.32
CA PRO A 48 -37.84 12.79 -9.90
C PRO A 48 -36.64 12.37 -9.04
N THR A 49 -36.20 13.27 -8.17
CA THR A 49 -34.98 13.11 -7.38
C THR A 49 -35.33 13.11 -5.89
N SER A 50 -34.77 12.18 -5.13
CA SER A 50 -34.95 12.08 -3.67
C SER A 50 -33.65 11.67 -2.99
N GLY A 51 -33.49 11.90 -1.69
CA GLY A 51 -32.21 11.67 -1.04
C GLY A 51 -32.13 12.06 0.43
N PHE A 52 -30.96 11.83 1.03
CA PHE A 52 -30.65 12.28 2.38
C PHE A 52 -29.15 12.57 2.56
N TYR A 53 -28.84 13.32 3.62
CA TYR A 53 -27.46 13.61 3.99
C TYR A 53 -26.91 12.55 4.94
N THR A 54 -25.68 12.09 4.69
CA THR A 54 -25.02 11.03 5.47
C THR A 54 -23.85 11.57 6.30
N TYR A 55 -23.64 11.00 7.48
CA TYR A 55 -22.45 11.24 8.29
C TYR A 55 -21.36 10.23 7.96
N GLY A 56 -20.29 10.68 7.32
CA GLY A 56 -19.15 9.84 6.95
C GLY A 56 -19.49 8.89 5.81
N GLU A 57 -18.68 8.89 4.77
CA GLU A 57 -18.77 7.88 3.72
C GLU A 57 -17.62 6.91 3.88
N ILE A 58 -17.95 5.63 3.96
CA ILE A 58 -16.98 4.56 4.15
C ILE A 58 -16.84 3.87 2.80
N TYR A 59 -15.73 4.09 2.12
CA TYR A 59 -15.40 3.39 0.89
C TYR A 59 -14.45 2.24 1.19
N SER A 60 -14.88 1.02 0.87
CA SER A 60 -14.07 -0.19 1.04
C SER A 60 -13.54 -0.66 -0.32
N GLN A 61 -12.23 -0.65 -0.49
CA GLN A 61 -11.56 -1.27 -1.64
C GLN A 61 -10.60 -2.36 -1.15
N GLY A 62 -11.04 -3.62 -1.29
CA GLY A 62 -10.28 -4.77 -0.77
C GLY A 62 -10.21 -4.74 0.77
N LYS A 63 -9.00 -4.64 1.33
CA LYS A 63 -8.77 -4.60 2.79
C LYS A 63 -8.76 -3.18 3.38
N TYR A 64 -8.83 -2.15 2.54
CA TYR A 64 -8.73 -0.76 2.99
C TYR A 64 -10.12 -0.15 3.13
N VAL A 65 -10.34 0.45 4.30
CA VAL A 65 -11.51 1.26 4.59
C VAL A 65 -11.07 2.72 4.61
N MET A 66 -11.52 3.49 3.62
CA MET A 66 -11.25 4.92 3.53
C MET A 66 -12.47 5.70 3.97
N LEU A 67 -12.25 6.74 4.77
CA LEU A 67 -13.27 7.71 5.11
C LEU A 67 -13.26 8.80 4.04
N LEU A 68 -14.29 8.84 3.20
CA LEU A 68 -14.47 9.90 2.23
C LEU A 68 -15.12 11.11 2.91
N ASN A 69 -14.40 12.23 2.88
CA ASN A 69 -14.91 13.51 3.36
C ASN A 69 -15.45 14.30 2.17
N ALA A 70 -16.74 14.67 2.22
CA ALA A 70 -17.42 15.51 1.22
C ALA A 70 -17.74 14.87 -0.15
N THR A 71 -18.05 13.58 -0.19
CA THR A 71 -18.54 12.92 -1.42
C THR A 71 -20.05 13.12 -1.61
N MET A 72 -20.51 12.91 -2.84
CA MET A 72 -21.92 12.81 -3.20
C MET A 72 -22.08 11.64 -4.17
N VAL A 73 -23.00 10.74 -3.86
CA VAL A 73 -23.31 9.56 -4.68
C VAL A 73 -24.69 9.76 -5.30
N ALA A 74 -24.74 9.69 -6.63
CA ALA A 74 -25.98 9.69 -7.39
C ALA A 74 -26.26 8.27 -7.91
N VAL A 75 -27.40 7.70 -7.54
CA VAL A 75 -27.87 6.40 -8.03
C VAL A 75 -29.03 6.66 -8.98
N SER A 76 -28.81 6.42 -10.27
CA SER A 76 -29.83 6.57 -11.31
C SER A 76 -30.43 5.20 -11.65
N MET A 77 -31.76 5.11 -11.70
CA MET A 77 -32.48 3.87 -11.97
C MET A 77 -33.45 4.02 -13.14
N LYS A 78 -33.61 2.94 -13.90
CA LYS A 78 -34.49 2.83 -15.07
C LYS A 78 -34.93 1.37 -15.19
N GLU A 79 -36.23 1.12 -15.26
CA GLU A 79 -36.78 -0.24 -15.45
C GLU A 79 -37.20 -0.51 -16.90
N TRP A 80 -37.51 0.51 -17.70
CA TRP A 80 -38.09 0.35 -19.05
C TRP A 80 -37.40 1.19 -20.15
N ASP A 81 -37.21 0.62 -21.35
CA ASP A 81 -36.50 1.27 -22.48
C ASP A 81 -37.36 2.21 -23.36
N GLY A 82 -38.60 2.50 -22.98
CA GLY A 82 -39.51 3.42 -23.69
C GLY A 82 -39.35 4.92 -23.36
N LYS A 83 -39.81 5.81 -24.25
CA LYS A 83 -39.80 7.29 -24.08
C LYS A 83 -40.74 7.75 -22.93
N LYS A 84 -40.27 8.76 -22.16
CA LYS A 84 -40.86 9.32 -20.93
C LYS A 84 -42.31 9.86 -21.03
N LEU A 85 -43.04 9.71 -19.92
CA LEU A 85 -44.07 10.65 -19.47
C LEU A 85 -43.37 11.93 -19.00
N ALA A 86 -43.46 13.00 -19.77
CA ALA A 86 -43.16 14.35 -19.30
C ALA A 86 -44.47 15.13 -19.27
N GLU A 87 -45.09 15.25 -18.10
CA GLU A 87 -45.96 16.38 -17.80
C GLU A 87 -45.26 17.22 -16.73
N GLY A 88 -45.02 18.48 -17.07
CA GLY A 88 -44.06 19.35 -16.41
C GLY A 88 -44.42 19.65 -14.96
N VAL A 89 -43.38 19.66 -14.12
CA VAL A 89 -43.42 20.39 -12.85
C VAL A 89 -43.21 21.86 -13.18
N ASP A 90 -44.22 22.68 -12.86
CA ASP A 90 -44.20 24.13 -13.01
C ASP A 90 -43.08 24.75 -12.15
N ASN A 91 -41.95 25.04 -12.79
CA ASN A 91 -40.80 25.67 -12.16
C ASN A 91 -40.95 27.20 -12.20
N GLN A 92 -41.77 27.75 -11.30
CA GLN A 92 -41.52 29.12 -10.84
C GLN A 92 -40.27 29.10 -9.95
N ILE A 93 -39.11 29.26 -10.59
CA ILE A 93 -37.84 29.48 -9.89
C ILE A 93 -37.95 30.84 -9.19
N GLU A 94 -38.30 30.85 -7.89
CA GLU A 94 -38.02 32.00 -7.06
C GLU A 94 -36.50 32.22 -7.08
N LYS A 95 -36.07 33.32 -7.70
CA LYS A 95 -34.67 33.75 -7.62
C LYS A 95 -34.31 33.89 -6.13
N PRO A 96 -33.23 33.25 -5.65
CA PRO A 96 -32.86 33.31 -4.25
C PRO A 96 -32.74 34.77 -3.80
N LYS A 97 -33.48 35.14 -2.76
CA LYS A 97 -33.35 36.44 -2.09
C LYS A 97 -31.93 36.54 -1.53
N SER A 98 -31.15 37.46 -2.12
CA SER A 98 -29.83 37.93 -1.68
C SER A 98 -28.90 36.84 -1.15
N LEU A 99 -28.16 36.18 -2.06
CA LEU A 99 -26.91 35.54 -1.70
C LEU A 99 -25.93 36.63 -1.24
N ASP A 100 -25.48 36.54 0.01
CA ASP A 100 -24.32 37.30 0.49
C ASP A 100 -23.16 37.08 -0.52
N PRO A 101 -22.61 38.14 -1.16
CA PRO A 101 -21.58 38.05 -2.19
C PRO A 101 -20.33 37.26 -1.78
N PHE A 102 -20.09 37.09 -0.47
CA PHE A 102 -18.93 36.40 0.07
C PHE A 102 -19.12 34.87 0.22
N THR A 103 -20.35 34.35 0.14
CA THR A 103 -20.66 32.91 0.31
C THR A 103 -19.92 32.04 -0.71
N SER A 104 -19.94 32.45 -1.98
CA SER A 104 -19.27 31.75 -3.09
C SER A 104 -17.73 31.76 -3.01
N GLN A 105 -17.16 32.75 -2.31
CA GLN A 105 -15.70 32.87 -2.15
C GLN A 105 -15.19 31.91 -1.08
N HIS A 106 -15.91 31.79 0.05
CA HIS A 106 -15.57 30.86 1.13
C HIS A 106 -15.65 29.41 0.67
N THR A 107 -16.70 29.02 -0.04
CA THR A 107 -16.85 27.66 -0.60
C THR A 107 -15.69 27.28 -1.54
N ARG A 108 -15.28 28.21 -2.43
CA ARG A 108 -14.15 28.01 -3.35
C ARG A 108 -12.82 27.90 -2.62
N ILE A 109 -12.61 28.71 -1.58
CA ILE A 109 -11.41 28.65 -0.74
C ILE A 109 -11.37 27.31 0.00
N ILE A 110 -12.45 26.90 0.64
CA ILE A 110 -12.48 25.65 1.40
C ILE A 110 -12.29 24.44 0.49
N SER A 111 -12.93 24.41 -0.69
CA SER A 111 -12.71 23.33 -1.67
C SER A 111 -11.26 23.26 -2.15
N ARG A 112 -10.58 24.40 -2.31
CA ARG A 112 -9.14 24.45 -2.64
C ARG A 112 -8.30 23.95 -1.48
N LEU A 113 -8.63 24.31 -0.25
CA LEU A 113 -7.92 23.86 0.95
C LEU A 113 -8.06 22.36 1.15
N VAL A 114 -9.25 21.78 0.97
CA VAL A 114 -9.47 20.33 1.08
C VAL A 114 -8.66 19.57 0.02
N ASN A 115 -8.69 20.02 -1.24
CA ASN A 115 -7.86 19.41 -2.29
C ASN A 115 -6.36 19.57 -2.00
N PHE A 116 -5.94 20.74 -1.52
CA PHE A 116 -4.55 20.99 -1.16
C PHE A 116 -4.10 20.09 -0.01
N ILE A 117 -4.92 19.94 1.04
CA ILE A 117 -4.63 19.02 2.15
C ILE A 117 -4.50 17.60 1.62
N GLY A 118 -5.42 17.14 0.76
CA GLY A 118 -5.36 15.79 0.16
C GLY A 118 -4.05 15.55 -0.59
N VAL A 119 -3.65 16.49 -1.45
CA VAL A 119 -2.38 16.40 -2.17
C VAL A 119 -1.19 16.39 -1.21
N VAL A 120 -1.16 17.28 -0.22
CA VAL A 120 -0.06 17.34 0.77
C VAL A 120 -0.01 16.09 1.65
N THR A 121 -1.14 15.51 2.01
CA THR A 121 -1.17 14.25 2.77
C THR A 121 -0.64 13.10 1.95
N ASP A 122 -1.01 13.00 0.67
CA ASP A 122 -0.51 11.97 -0.24
C ASP A 122 1.01 12.11 -0.43
N GLU A 123 1.49 13.33 -0.69
CA GLU A 123 2.93 13.63 -0.80
C GLU A 123 3.69 13.27 0.49
N LEU A 124 3.11 13.56 1.65
CA LEU A 124 3.71 13.23 2.94
C LEU A 124 3.77 11.71 3.18
N GLU A 125 2.72 10.98 2.81
CA GLU A 125 2.69 9.52 2.92
C GLU A 125 3.69 8.85 1.99
N GLU A 126 3.82 9.34 0.74
CA GLU A 126 4.83 8.88 -0.21
C GLU A 126 6.24 9.15 0.31
N ALA A 127 6.52 10.38 0.76
CA ALA A 127 7.81 10.76 1.31
C ALA A 127 8.17 9.93 2.56
N ASN A 128 7.20 9.67 3.44
CA ASN A 128 7.42 8.84 4.62
C ASN A 128 7.67 7.37 4.26
N THR A 129 6.96 6.86 3.25
CA THR A 129 7.17 5.50 2.74
C THR A 129 8.56 5.33 2.15
N GLU A 130 9.02 6.28 1.33
CA GLU A 130 10.36 6.22 0.77
C GLU A 130 11.43 6.43 1.85
N ALA A 131 11.22 7.35 2.79
CA ALA A 131 12.12 7.54 3.93
C ALA A 131 12.27 6.25 4.76
N ARG A 132 11.16 5.53 5.01
CA ARG A 132 11.21 4.21 5.67
C ARG A 132 11.96 3.20 4.82
N ARG A 133 11.69 3.13 3.51
CA ARG A 133 12.38 2.20 2.61
C ARG A 133 13.90 2.41 2.64
N LEU A 134 14.35 3.66 2.57
CA LEU A 134 15.77 4.02 2.65
C LEU A 134 16.37 3.73 4.03
N ALA A 135 15.61 3.91 5.10
CA ALA A 135 16.07 3.65 6.46
C ALA A 135 16.12 2.15 6.81
N GLU A 136 15.34 1.30 6.14
CA GLU A 136 15.21 -0.13 6.45
C GLU A 136 15.98 -1.05 5.49
N ARG A 137 16.48 -0.53 4.37
CA ARG A 137 17.13 -1.33 3.31
C ARG A 137 18.62 -1.04 3.23
N ASP A 138 19.39 -2.03 2.80
CA ASP A 138 20.79 -1.88 2.42
C ASP A 138 20.89 -1.14 1.09
N TYR A 139 21.75 -0.12 1.01
CA TYR A 139 21.83 0.75 -0.17
C TYR A 139 22.26 0.01 -1.43
N LEU A 140 23.19 -0.95 -1.31
CA LEU A 140 23.74 -1.68 -2.44
C LEU A 140 22.78 -2.77 -2.92
N THR A 141 22.41 -3.66 -2.01
CA THR A 141 21.71 -4.90 -2.36
C THR A 141 20.20 -4.77 -2.33
N GLN A 142 19.66 -3.73 -1.69
CA GLN A 142 18.22 -3.55 -1.44
C GLN A 142 17.59 -4.70 -0.61
N ALA A 143 18.40 -5.57 0.01
CA ALA A 143 17.95 -6.43 1.09
C ALA A 143 17.58 -5.57 2.31
N TYR A 144 16.87 -6.13 3.29
CA TYR A 144 16.72 -5.42 4.56
C TYR A 144 18.07 -5.20 5.22
N ASN A 145 18.25 -4.09 5.93
CA ASN A 145 19.47 -3.87 6.67
C ASN A 145 19.44 -4.59 8.02
N ARG A 146 20.61 -4.68 8.66
CA ARG A 146 20.78 -5.31 9.97
C ARG A 146 19.84 -4.75 11.05
N MET A 147 19.58 -3.45 11.04
CA MET A 147 18.69 -2.81 12.01
C MET A 147 17.26 -3.33 11.87
N LYS A 148 16.75 -3.41 10.63
CA LYS A 148 15.42 -3.94 10.37
C LYS A 148 15.31 -5.43 10.70
N ALA A 149 16.35 -6.21 10.41
CA ALA A 149 16.40 -7.62 10.78
C ALA A 149 16.29 -7.84 12.29
N HIS A 150 16.94 -6.98 13.08
CA HIS A 150 16.89 -7.03 14.53
C HIS A 150 15.50 -6.70 15.09
N GLU A 151 14.82 -5.70 14.53
CA GLU A 151 13.43 -5.37 14.85
C GLU A 151 12.50 -6.54 14.54
N PHE A 152 12.59 -7.09 13.33
CA PHE A 152 11.75 -8.20 12.89
C PHE A 152 11.97 -9.45 13.76
N MET A 153 13.21 -9.77 14.11
CA MET A 153 13.52 -10.87 15.01
C MET A 153 12.91 -10.67 16.40
N LYS A 154 12.95 -9.45 16.96
CA LYS A 154 12.30 -9.13 18.24
C LYS A 154 10.80 -9.37 18.18
N ASP A 155 10.16 -9.01 17.08
CA ASP A 155 8.72 -9.21 16.94
C ASP A 155 8.35 -10.69 16.73
N GLU A 156 9.15 -11.44 15.97
CA GLU A 156 8.96 -12.90 15.84
C GLU A 156 9.16 -13.64 17.17
N ILE A 157 10.11 -13.21 18.01
CA ILE A 157 10.26 -13.74 19.37
C ILE A 157 8.98 -13.49 20.19
N LYS A 158 8.46 -12.25 20.21
CA LYS A 158 7.22 -11.92 20.94
C LYS A 158 6.03 -12.74 20.43
N ARG A 159 5.90 -12.92 19.11
CA ARG A 159 4.83 -13.73 18.50
C ARG A 159 4.97 -15.19 18.91
N SER A 160 6.18 -15.72 18.93
CA SER A 160 6.47 -17.09 19.34
C SER A 160 6.18 -17.33 20.83
N GLU A 161 6.53 -16.37 21.69
CA GLU A 161 6.22 -16.43 23.12
C GLU A 161 4.72 -16.42 23.38
N ARG A 162 3.99 -15.51 22.72
CA ARG A 162 2.55 -15.30 22.91
C ARG A 162 1.71 -16.44 22.32
N TYR A 163 2.03 -16.88 21.11
CA TYR A 163 1.19 -17.80 20.34
C TYR A 163 1.78 -19.22 20.24
N GLY A 164 2.97 -19.46 20.78
CA GLY A 164 3.65 -20.76 20.64
C GLY A 164 4.11 -21.05 19.21
N LEU A 165 4.24 -20.02 18.36
CA LEU A 165 4.73 -20.17 17.00
C LEU A 165 6.23 -20.48 16.99
N GLN A 166 6.66 -21.20 15.97
CA GLN A 166 8.07 -21.47 15.70
C GLN A 166 8.58 -20.55 14.59
N PHE A 167 9.85 -20.19 14.66
CA PHE A 167 10.56 -19.58 13.53
C PHE A 167 11.99 -20.09 13.53
N SER A 168 12.62 -20.00 12.37
CA SER A 168 14.02 -20.36 12.18
C SER A 168 14.77 -19.24 11.48
N ILE A 169 16.08 -19.27 11.62
CA ILE A 169 16.98 -18.34 10.97
C ILE A 169 18.06 -19.10 10.21
N ILE A 170 18.51 -18.51 9.11
CA ILE A 170 19.63 -18.98 8.32
C ILE A 170 20.63 -17.81 8.23
N MET A 171 21.83 -18.01 8.75
CA MET A 171 22.95 -17.10 8.52
C MET A 171 23.78 -17.66 7.37
N LEU A 172 24.12 -16.82 6.39
CA LEU A 172 24.97 -17.22 5.28
C LEU A 172 26.13 -16.24 5.09
N ASP A 173 27.26 -16.77 4.64
CA ASP A 173 28.48 -16.02 4.34
C ASP A 173 29.04 -16.50 2.99
N MET A 174 29.51 -15.56 2.16
CA MET A 174 30.09 -15.90 0.86
C MET A 174 31.52 -16.41 0.99
N ASP A 175 31.78 -17.62 0.51
CA ASP A 175 33.09 -18.24 0.67
C ASP A 175 34.15 -17.51 -0.17
N TYR A 176 35.29 -17.20 0.47
CA TYR A 176 36.46 -16.54 -0.14
C TYR A 176 36.14 -15.22 -0.86
N PHE A 177 35.09 -14.49 -0.46
CA PHE A 177 34.65 -13.29 -1.17
C PHE A 177 35.71 -12.17 -1.19
N LYS A 178 36.53 -12.04 -0.14
CA LYS A 178 37.70 -11.16 -0.15
C LYS A 178 38.63 -11.41 -1.35
N LYS A 179 38.88 -12.68 -1.72
CA LYS A 179 39.73 -13.03 -2.86
C LYS A 179 39.12 -12.56 -4.19
N VAL A 180 37.79 -12.59 -4.30
CA VAL A 180 37.08 -12.05 -5.47
C VAL A 180 37.30 -10.54 -5.57
N ASN A 181 37.11 -9.81 -4.47
CA ASN A 181 37.37 -8.37 -4.42
C ASN A 181 38.82 -8.02 -4.75
N ASP A 182 39.78 -8.75 -4.18
CA ASP A 182 41.21 -8.52 -4.40
C ASP A 182 41.62 -8.82 -5.86
N THR A 183 40.97 -9.78 -6.51
CA THR A 183 41.31 -10.20 -7.89
C THR A 183 40.60 -9.36 -8.96
N TYR A 184 39.34 -9.00 -8.73
CA TYR A 184 38.47 -8.41 -9.75
C TYR A 184 37.97 -7.01 -9.42
N GLY A 185 38.30 -6.50 -8.23
CA GLY A 185 37.87 -5.20 -7.72
C GLY A 185 36.49 -5.22 -7.07
N HIS A 186 36.27 -4.26 -6.18
CA HIS A 186 35.03 -4.13 -5.40
C HIS A 186 33.76 -3.99 -6.26
N ASN A 187 33.84 -3.32 -7.41
CA ASN A 187 32.68 -3.18 -8.30
C ASN A 187 32.13 -4.54 -8.75
N LEU A 188 33.00 -5.51 -9.04
CA LEU A 188 32.55 -6.85 -9.43
C LEU A 188 31.97 -7.60 -8.23
N GLY A 189 32.58 -7.45 -7.06
CA GLY A 189 32.02 -8.00 -5.82
C GLY A 189 30.62 -7.47 -5.53
N ASP A 190 30.42 -6.16 -5.68
CA ASP A 190 29.13 -5.51 -5.49
C ASP A 190 28.05 -6.07 -6.43
N GLU A 191 28.39 -6.29 -7.70
CA GLU A 191 27.49 -6.95 -8.65
C GLU A 191 27.11 -8.38 -8.22
N ILE A 192 28.08 -9.14 -7.71
CA ILE A 192 27.86 -10.50 -7.22
C ILE A 192 26.92 -10.49 -6.02
N LEU A 193 27.09 -9.56 -5.07
CA LEU A 193 26.19 -9.42 -3.91
C LEU A 193 24.75 -9.09 -4.35
N VAL A 194 24.59 -8.20 -5.33
CA VAL A 194 23.27 -7.87 -5.90
C VAL A 194 22.64 -9.08 -6.56
N GLN A 195 23.41 -9.87 -7.32
CA GLN A 195 22.92 -11.12 -7.94
C GLN A 195 22.55 -12.17 -6.89
N LEU A 196 23.36 -12.32 -5.85
CA LEU A 196 23.09 -13.24 -4.74
C LEU A 196 21.75 -12.92 -4.07
N VAL A 197 21.51 -11.64 -3.75
CA VAL A 197 20.23 -11.23 -3.13
C VAL A 197 19.04 -11.49 -4.04
N ARG A 198 19.16 -11.22 -5.35
CA ARG A 198 18.09 -11.54 -6.32
C ARG A 198 17.80 -13.04 -6.37
N LEU A 199 18.86 -13.85 -6.41
CA LEU A 199 18.77 -15.30 -6.45
C LEU A 199 18.05 -15.84 -5.20
N ILE A 200 18.51 -15.43 -4.01
CA ILE A 200 17.89 -15.85 -2.74
C ILE A 200 16.44 -15.38 -2.64
N SER A 201 16.13 -14.16 -3.11
CA SER A 201 14.77 -13.61 -3.02
C SER A 201 13.75 -14.42 -3.83
N LEU A 202 14.17 -15.10 -4.90
CA LEU A 202 13.32 -16.01 -5.67
C LEU A 202 13.10 -17.35 -4.94
N GLU A 203 14.01 -17.70 -4.04
CA GLU A 203 14.03 -18.98 -3.32
C GLU A 203 13.39 -18.91 -1.93
N ILE A 204 12.97 -17.73 -1.46
CA ILE A 204 12.31 -17.58 -0.15
C ILE A 204 10.87 -17.10 -0.32
N ARG A 205 10.04 -17.32 0.71
CA ARG A 205 8.64 -16.89 0.68
C ARG A 205 8.56 -15.39 0.93
N THR A 206 7.46 -14.76 0.51
CA THR A 206 7.21 -13.32 0.75
C THR A 206 7.16 -12.92 2.22
N ILE A 207 6.84 -13.86 3.11
CA ILE A 207 6.83 -13.65 4.56
C ILE A 207 8.22 -13.81 5.21
N ASP A 208 9.17 -14.40 4.49
CA ASP A 208 10.54 -14.58 4.96
C ASP A 208 11.29 -13.26 4.76
N MET A 209 12.17 -12.92 5.70
CA MET A 209 12.97 -11.70 5.64
C MET A 209 14.40 -12.03 5.24
N LEU A 210 14.85 -11.53 4.10
CA LEU A 210 16.26 -11.50 3.72
C LEU A 210 16.88 -10.15 4.09
N SER A 211 18.00 -10.19 4.83
CA SER A 211 18.73 -9.02 5.26
C SER A 211 20.23 -9.15 5.06
N ARG A 212 20.90 -8.03 4.79
CA ARG A 212 22.37 -7.95 4.80
C ARG A 212 22.83 -7.66 6.23
N TRP A 213 23.54 -8.61 6.82
CA TRP A 213 24.00 -8.57 8.20
C TRP A 213 25.38 -7.93 8.34
N GLY A 214 26.25 -8.19 7.37
CA GLY A 214 27.63 -7.70 7.29
C GLY A 214 28.04 -7.34 5.86
N GLY A 215 29.34 -7.27 5.60
CA GLY A 215 29.86 -6.97 4.25
C GLY A 215 29.42 -8.01 3.22
N GLU A 216 29.69 -9.29 3.51
CA GLU A 216 29.35 -10.45 2.67
C GLU A 216 28.43 -11.46 3.37
N GLU A 217 27.94 -11.10 4.57
CA GLU A 217 27.06 -11.91 5.40
C GLU A 217 25.59 -11.51 5.24
N PHE A 218 24.71 -12.50 5.11
CA PHE A 218 23.26 -12.30 5.06
C PHE A 218 22.53 -13.15 6.09
N LEU A 219 21.39 -12.64 6.56
CA LEU A 219 20.50 -13.32 7.50
C LEU A 219 19.11 -13.45 6.87
N ILE A 220 18.61 -14.67 6.86
CA ILE A 220 17.23 -15.00 6.50
C ILE A 220 16.47 -15.36 7.77
N ILE A 221 15.35 -14.68 8.02
CA ILE A 221 14.43 -15.01 9.12
C ILE A 221 13.17 -15.63 8.50
N MET A 222 12.80 -16.82 8.97
CA MET A 222 11.71 -17.62 8.42
C MET A 222 10.62 -17.85 9.47
N PRO A 223 9.57 -16.99 9.50
CA PRO A 223 8.41 -17.19 10.36
C PRO A 223 7.70 -18.50 10.07
N MET A 224 7.15 -19.12 11.12
CA MET A 224 6.35 -20.34 11.05
C MET A 224 7.09 -21.53 10.41
N THR A 225 8.41 -21.58 10.58
CA THR A 225 9.28 -22.61 9.99
C THR A 225 10.12 -23.27 11.09
N ASP A 226 10.06 -24.60 11.14
CA ASP A 226 10.91 -25.40 12.01
C ASP A 226 12.35 -25.54 11.46
N ARG A 227 13.19 -26.22 12.24
CA ARG A 227 14.61 -26.40 11.87
C ARG A 227 14.77 -27.17 10.57
N ASP A 228 13.95 -28.19 10.32
CA ASP A 228 14.10 -29.06 9.16
C ASP A 228 13.63 -28.36 7.89
N GLY A 229 12.53 -27.61 7.94
CA GLY A 229 12.11 -26.72 6.87
C GLY A 229 13.18 -25.68 6.53
N ALA A 230 13.80 -25.06 7.54
CA ALA A 230 14.89 -24.11 7.31
C ALA A 230 16.14 -24.75 6.70
N LYS A 231 16.48 -25.99 7.08
CA LYS A 231 17.57 -26.76 6.46
C LYS A 231 17.30 -27.05 4.99
N ILE A 232 16.07 -27.44 4.65
CA ILE A 232 15.68 -27.70 3.25
C ILE A 232 15.84 -26.43 2.42
N THR A 233 15.37 -25.28 2.92
CA THR A 233 15.55 -23.99 2.24
C THR A 233 17.02 -23.59 2.13
N ALA A 234 17.81 -23.76 3.20
CA ALA A 234 19.24 -23.48 3.17
C ALA A 234 19.97 -24.33 2.11
N GLU A 235 19.69 -25.63 2.04
CA GLU A 235 20.32 -26.54 1.08
C GLU A 235 19.90 -26.23 -0.37
N ARG A 236 18.63 -25.86 -0.57
CA ARG A 236 18.14 -25.40 -1.88
C ARG A 236 18.89 -24.16 -2.34
N ILE A 237 19.00 -23.14 -1.47
CA ILE A 237 19.73 -21.91 -1.77
C ILE A 237 21.21 -22.24 -2.04
N ARG A 238 21.85 -23.05 -1.19
CA ARG A 238 23.25 -23.46 -1.34
C ARG A 238 23.51 -24.08 -2.71
N THR A 239 22.66 -25.03 -3.11
CA THR A 239 22.76 -25.72 -4.40
C THR A 239 22.60 -24.76 -5.57
N ILE A 240 21.63 -23.86 -5.50
CA ILE A 240 21.36 -22.89 -6.58
C ILE A 240 22.49 -21.88 -6.70
N VAL A 241 23.03 -21.39 -5.59
CA VAL A 241 24.21 -20.49 -5.58
C VAL A 241 25.41 -21.17 -6.25
N GLU A 242 25.70 -22.41 -5.86
CA GLU A 242 26.82 -23.19 -6.42
C GLU A 242 26.68 -23.45 -7.92
N GLN A 243 25.46 -23.65 -8.41
CA GLN A 243 25.18 -23.89 -9.83
C GLN A 243 25.10 -22.59 -10.65
N THR A 244 24.97 -21.43 -10.01
CA THR A 244 24.81 -20.15 -10.69
C THR A 244 26.15 -19.62 -11.18
N GLN A 245 26.20 -19.24 -12.45
CA GLN A 245 27.28 -18.43 -12.99
C GLN A 245 26.96 -16.95 -12.77
N PHE A 246 27.71 -16.31 -11.89
CA PHE A 246 27.63 -14.88 -11.62
C PHE A 246 28.27 -14.06 -12.76
N THR A 247 28.25 -12.73 -12.65
CA THR A 247 28.87 -11.83 -13.64
C THR A 247 30.27 -12.33 -14.04
N LYS A 248 30.56 -12.28 -15.35
CA LYS A 248 31.80 -12.74 -15.98
C LYS A 248 32.06 -14.26 -15.87
N GLY A 249 31.02 -15.05 -15.60
CA GLY A 249 31.13 -16.51 -15.51
C GLY A 249 31.87 -16.97 -14.26
N LEU A 250 31.78 -16.19 -13.18
CA LEU A 250 32.37 -16.56 -11.89
C LEU A 250 31.43 -17.51 -11.16
N SER A 251 31.99 -18.55 -10.56
CA SER A 251 31.28 -19.45 -9.64
C SER A 251 31.62 -19.06 -8.21
N GLN A 252 30.61 -18.95 -7.35
CA GLN A 252 30.79 -18.67 -5.93
C GLN A 252 29.97 -19.65 -5.10
N THR A 253 30.47 -19.97 -3.91
CA THR A 253 29.78 -20.80 -2.93
C THR A 253 29.47 -19.97 -1.68
N CYS A 254 28.55 -20.47 -0.86
CA CYS A 254 28.26 -19.87 0.43
C CYS A 254 28.17 -20.96 1.51
N SER A 255 28.61 -20.60 2.70
CA SER A 255 28.43 -21.39 3.92
C SER A 255 27.16 -20.98 4.65
N PHE A 256 26.38 -21.95 5.15
CA PHE A 256 25.08 -21.70 5.78
C PHE A 256 25.00 -22.28 7.20
N GLY A 257 24.59 -21.46 8.16
CA GLY A 257 24.28 -21.86 9.53
C GLY A 257 22.78 -21.74 9.82
N VAL A 258 22.15 -22.82 10.30
CA VAL A 258 20.71 -22.85 10.60
C VAL A 258 20.46 -22.94 12.11
N ALA A 259 19.58 -22.09 12.62
CA ALA A 259 19.10 -22.15 14.00
C ALA A 259 17.57 -22.02 14.06
N ALA A 260 16.94 -22.71 15.01
CA ALA A 260 15.50 -22.62 15.25
C ALA A 260 15.23 -22.06 16.64
N TYR A 261 14.21 -21.21 16.76
CA TYR A 261 13.76 -20.72 18.04
C TYR A 261 13.08 -21.85 18.82
N LYS A 262 13.49 -22.02 20.08
CA LYS A 262 12.89 -22.96 21.01
C LYS A 262 12.44 -22.20 22.25
N LYS A 263 11.13 -22.23 22.54
CA LYS A 263 10.55 -21.59 23.72
C LYS A 263 11.28 -22.03 24.99
N GLY A 264 11.72 -21.07 25.80
CA GLY A 264 12.36 -21.33 27.11
C GLY A 264 13.89 -21.49 27.10
N ARG A 265 14.59 -21.29 25.98
CA ARG A 265 16.05 -21.08 26.01
C ARG A 265 16.35 -19.60 26.17
N ASN A 266 16.79 -19.22 27.36
CA ASN A 266 17.33 -17.88 27.64
C ASN A 266 18.49 -17.55 26.68
N HIS A 267 18.56 -16.26 26.34
CA HIS A 267 19.58 -15.60 25.54
C HIS A 267 21.01 -16.11 25.85
N GLY A 268 21.69 -16.68 24.84
CA GLY A 268 23.12 -16.98 24.89
C GLY A 268 23.46 -18.35 24.31
N GLY A 269 23.83 -18.40 23.03
CA GLY A 269 24.47 -19.58 22.43
C GLY A 269 23.71 -20.13 21.23
N ILE A 270 24.03 -19.59 20.05
CA ILE A 270 23.75 -20.25 18.77
C ILE A 270 24.70 -21.44 18.69
N ASN A 271 24.15 -22.66 18.81
CA ASN A 271 24.93 -23.88 18.69
C ASN A 271 25.26 -24.09 17.21
N ARG A 272 26.53 -23.90 16.83
CA ARG A 272 27.07 -24.27 15.52
C ARG A 272 27.08 -25.79 15.44
N SER A 273 26.19 -26.38 14.66
CA SER A 273 26.37 -27.75 14.16
C SER A 273 27.06 -27.64 12.81
N GLY A 274 28.28 -28.17 12.71
CA GLY A 274 29.02 -28.31 11.45
C GLY A 274 28.51 -29.48 10.60
#